data_AF-B0C9U5-F1
#
_entry.id   AF-B0C9U5-F1
#
_cell.length_a   1.000
_cell.length_b   1.000
_cell.length_c   1.000
_cell.angle_alpha   90.00
_cell.angle_beta   90.00
_cell.angle_gamma   90.00
#
_symmetry.space_group_name_H-M   'P 1'
#
loop_
_entity.id
_entity.type
_entity.pdbx_description
1 polymer ?
#
loop_
_entity_poly.entity_id
_entity_poly.type
_entity_poly.pdbx_seq_one_letter_code
_entity_poly.pdbx_strand_id
1 'polypeptide(L)' 'MDNYDIQKVGGAHHTEWWIPAEKLEELNDNIVGEIEVIGEYR' A
#
# COMPACT_ATOMS: atom_id res chain seq x y z
N MET A 1 5.24 15.71 -1.22
CA MET A 1 4.84 14.29 -1.29
C MET A 1 3.41 14.30 -0.78
N ASP A 2 2.50 14.85 -1.58
CA ASP A 2 1.23 15.42 -1.08
C ASP A 2 0.04 15.00 -1.96
N ASN A 3 0.22 13.92 -2.72
CA ASN A 3 -0.75 13.45 -3.72
C ASN A 3 -1.86 12.57 -3.14
N TYR A 4 -1.73 12.19 -1.87
CA TYR A 4 -2.60 11.23 -1.19
C TYR A 4 -2.94 11.73 0.20
N ASP A 5 -4.12 11.40 0.70
CA ASP A 5 -4.51 11.77 2.05
C ASP A 5 -3.74 10.93 3.07
N ILE A 6 -3.37 11.54 4.20
CA ILE A 6 -2.86 10.81 5.35
C ILE A 6 -4.04 10.36 6.19
N GLN A 7 -4.10 9.07 6.49
CA GLN A 7 -5.09 8.48 7.38
C GLN A 7 -4.40 7.79 8.56
N LYS A 8 -5.17 7.52 9.61
CA LYS A 8 -4.76 6.68 10.73
C LYS A 8 -5.73 5.51 10.80
N VAL A 9 -5.35 4.40 10.19
CA VAL A 9 -6.19 3.18 10.15
C VAL A 9 -5.67 2.07 11.07
N GLY A 10 -4.44 2.20 11.57
CA GLY A 10 -3.82 1.28 12.52
C GLY A 10 -3.72 1.79 13.96
N GLY A 11 -2.64 1.40 14.65
CA GLY A 11 -2.36 1.82 16.01
C GLY A 11 -2.18 3.35 16.14
N ALA A 12 -2.35 3.90 17.34
CA ALA A 12 -2.38 5.34 17.59
C ALA A 12 -1.14 6.13 17.08
N HIS A 13 -0.02 5.44 16.87
CA HIS A 13 1.26 6.00 16.45
C HIS A 13 1.59 5.77 14.97
N HIS A 14 0.71 5.15 14.20
CA HIS A 14 0.90 4.88 12.77
C HIS A 14 -0.02 5.77 11.95
N THR A 15 0.53 6.35 10.88
CA THR A 15 -0.22 7.10 9.87
C THR A 15 0.20 6.61 8.51
N GLU A 16 -0.76 6.44 7.62
CA GLU A 16 -0.60 5.79 6.33
C GLU A 16 -1.05 6.72 5.20
N TRP A 17 -0.34 6.69 4.07
CA TRP A 17 -0.80 7.32 2.84
C TRP A 17 -1.89 6.46 2.21
N TRP A 18 -3.04 7.06 1.93
CA TRP A 18 -4.18 6.37 1.37
C TRP A 18 -4.23 6.51 -0.14
N ILE A 19 -3.81 5.45 -0.82
CA ILE A 19 -3.81 5.36 -2.28
C ILE A 19 -5.17 4.78 -2.71
N PRO A 20 -5.92 5.45 -3.61
CA PRO A 20 -7.18 4.94 -4.14
C PRO A 20 -7.02 3.56 -4.78
N ALA A 21 -8.04 2.71 -4.67
CA ALA A 21 -8.02 1.35 -5.21
C ALA A 21 -7.82 1.33 -6.74
N GLU A 22 -8.32 2.35 -7.44
CA GLU A 22 -8.19 2.52 -8.89
C GLU A 22 -6.74 2.77 -9.32
N LYS A 23 -5.86 3.15 -8.40
CA LYS A 23 -4.42 3.38 -8.63
C LYS A 23 -3.53 2.22 -8.21
N LEU A 24 -4.11 1.06 -7.87
CA LEU A 24 -3.35 -0.10 -7.43
C LEU A 24 -2.33 -0.58 -8.47
N GLU A 25 -2.66 -0.52 -9.76
CA GLU A 25 -1.73 -0.87 -10.83
C GLU A 25 -0.50 0.05 -10.83
N GLU A 26 -0.71 1.38 -10.78
CA GLU A 26 0.39 2.36 -10.70
C GLU A 26 1.25 2.15 -9.45
N LEU A 27 0.64 1.80 -8.31
CA LEU A 27 1.38 1.47 -7.10
C LEU A 27 2.28 0.25 -7.32
N ASN A 28 1.75 -0.82 -7.92
CA ASN A 28 2.47 -2.06 -8.16
C ASN A 28 3.62 -1.86 -9.15
N ASP A 29 3.44 -1.05 -10.20
CA ASP A 29 4.48 -0.75 -11.18
C ASP A 29 5.71 -0.04 -10.58
N ASN A 30 5.54 0.62 -9.44
CA ASN A 30 6.62 1.29 -8.70
C ASN A 30 7.34 0.37 -7.69
N ILE A 31 6.88 -0.88 -7.50
CA ILE A 31 7.55 -1.84 -6.62
C ILE A 31 8.83 -2.34 -7.31
N VAL A 32 9.95 -2.21 -6.61
CA VAL A 32 11.25 -2.68 -7.10
C VAL A 32 11.46 -4.13 -6.67
N GLY A 33 11.63 -5.02 -7.64
CA GLY A 33 11.82 -6.46 -7.41
C GLY A 33 10.54 -7.26 -7.66
N GLU A 34 10.66 -8.58 -7.54
CA GLU A 34 9.53 -9.49 -7.76
C GLU A 34 8.70 -9.66 -6.47
N ILE A 35 7.39 -9.75 -6.62
CA ILE A 35 6.49 -10.14 -5.54
C ILE A 35 6.39 -11.66 -5.54
N GLU A 36 6.89 -12.30 -4.49
CA GLU A 36 6.84 -13.75 -4.32
C GLU A 36 5.79 -14.16 -3.28
N VAL A 37 4.92 -15.11 -3.65
CA VAL A 37 4.00 -15.75 -2.70
C VAL A 37 4.73 -16.89 -2.01
N ILE A 38 5.07 -16.71 -0.73
CA ILE A 38 5.79 -17.72 0.07
C ILE A 38 4.88 -18.75 0.77
N GLY A 39 3.56 -18.59 0.67
CA GLY A 39 2.59 -19.51 1.25
C GLY A 39 1.14 -19.02 1.15
N GLU A 40 0.20 -19.96 1.06
CA GLU A 40 -1.24 -19.73 1.11
C GLU A 40 -1.84 -20.70 2.14
N TYR A 41 -2.71 -20.19 3.02
CA TYR A 41 -3.34 -20.97 4.08
C TYR A 41 -4.86 -20.86 3.95
N ARG A 42 -5.58 -21.98 4.13
CA ARG A 42 -7.04 -22.07 4.05
C ARG A 42 -7.66 -22.32 5.40
#